data_AF-B0EBT4-F1
#
_entry.id   AF-B0EBT4-F1
#
_cell.length_a   1.000
_cell.length_b   1.000
_cell.length_c   1.000
_cell.angle_alpha   90.00
_cell.angle_beta   90.00
_cell.angle_gamma   90.00
#
_symmetry.space_group_name_H-M   'P 1'
#
loop_
_entity.id
_entity.type
_entity.pdbx_description
1 polymer ?
#
loop_
_entity_poly.entity_id
_entity_poly.type
_entity_poly.pdbx_seq_one_letter_code
_entity_poly.pdbx_strand_id
1 'polypeptide(L)'
;MCWSILFIINIKFFLTSQLVIEGDRYLKFYEGNAIGPVYDGYQPNSESGAHIVKIMYNNTYAYVYYNGGCYFDDNNNKVEGTHFALYEDGKKCGYTRRYGKGKILITGFHFEFDEQCCSHLLSKLSYDDFESRRENFVRYIFSLLSDC
;
A
#
# COMPACT_ATOMS: atom_id res chain seq x y z
N MET A 1 9.72 -7.66 7.24
CA MET A 1 9.34 -7.83 5.81
C MET A 1 7.96 -7.23 5.61
N CYS A 2 7.74 -6.40 4.59
CA CYS A 2 6.40 -5.95 4.21
C CYS A 2 5.60 -7.16 3.70
N TRP A 3 4.61 -7.60 4.49
CA TRP A 3 3.80 -8.80 4.21
C TRP A 3 2.92 -8.64 2.96
N SER A 4 2.68 -7.39 2.51
CA SER A 4 1.88 -7.07 1.31
C SER A 4 2.57 -7.49 0.00
N ILE A 5 3.89 -7.67 0.02
CA ILE A 5 4.71 -8.02 -1.17
C ILE A 5 4.48 -9.47 -1.62
N LEU A 6 3.84 -10.33 -0.82
CA LEU A 6 3.73 -11.76 -1.13
C LEU A 6 2.74 -12.12 -2.26
N PHE A 7 1.96 -11.17 -2.77
CA PHE A 7 0.75 -11.48 -3.56
C PHE A 7 0.74 -11.02 -5.03
N ILE A 8 1.81 -10.42 -5.55
CA ILE A 8 1.79 -9.68 -6.84
C ILE A 8 2.68 -10.32 -7.92
N ILE A 9 2.25 -10.31 -9.20
CA ILE A 9 2.91 -11.01 -10.33
C ILE A 9 4.41 -10.77 -10.38
N ASN A 10 4.84 -9.52 -10.50
CA ASN A 10 6.26 -9.18 -10.61
C ASN A 10 6.59 -8.10 -9.59
N ILE A 11 7.63 -8.33 -8.80
CA ILE A 11 8.09 -7.38 -7.80
C ILE A 11 9.45 -6.87 -8.23
N LYS A 12 9.64 -5.56 -8.13
CA LYS A 12 10.93 -4.88 -8.24
C LYS A 12 11.14 -4.09 -6.96
N PHE A 13 11.84 -4.71 -6.01
CA PHE A 13 12.06 -4.13 -4.70
C PHE A 13 13.54 -3.80 -4.48
N PHE A 14 13.87 -2.53 -4.28
CA PHE A 14 15.23 -2.04 -4.16
C PHE A 14 15.59 -1.81 -2.67
N LEU A 15 16.38 -2.71 -2.08
CA LEU A 15 16.83 -2.56 -0.69
C LEU A 15 18.00 -1.59 -0.56
N THR A 16 18.91 -1.65 -1.52
CA THR A 16 20.02 -0.72 -1.74
C THR A 16 20.25 -0.63 -3.25
N SER A 17 21.11 0.29 -3.71
CA SER A 17 21.50 0.39 -5.12
C SER A 17 22.11 -0.90 -5.71
N GLN A 18 22.42 -1.89 -4.86
CA GLN A 18 23.07 -3.15 -5.25
C GLN A 18 22.23 -4.39 -4.93
N LEU A 19 21.17 -4.28 -4.11
CA LEU A 19 20.35 -5.41 -3.69
C LEU A 19 18.90 -5.21 -4.16
N VAL A 20 18.58 -5.87 -5.28
CA VAL A 20 17.25 -5.87 -5.89
C VAL A 20 16.60 -7.22 -5.65
N ILE A 21 15.43 -7.23 -5.02
CA ILE A 21 14.53 -8.39 -5.02
C ILE A 21 13.64 -8.23 -6.25
N GLU A 22 14.01 -8.94 -7.30
CA GLU A 22 13.23 -9.03 -8.52
C GLU A 22 12.71 -10.45 -8.72
N GLY A 23 11.47 -10.58 -9.19
CA GLY A 23 11.00 -11.86 -9.73
C GLY A 23 9.51 -12.05 -9.62
N ASP A 24 9.07 -13.14 -10.22
CA ASP A 24 7.66 -13.45 -10.32
C ASP A 24 7.10 -14.05 -9.02
N ARG A 25 5.79 -13.91 -8.78
CA ARG A 25 5.05 -14.59 -7.71
C ARG A 25 3.93 -15.43 -8.28
N TYR A 26 3.58 -16.47 -7.54
CA TYR A 26 2.69 -17.53 -8.00
C TYR A 26 1.21 -17.11 -8.06
N LEU A 27 0.76 -16.22 -7.17
CA LEU A 27 -0.66 -15.90 -7.02
C LEU A 27 -1.23 -15.01 -8.12
N LYS A 28 -0.38 -14.17 -8.71
CA LYS A 28 -0.68 -13.37 -9.89
C LYS A 28 -1.97 -12.53 -9.86
N PHE A 29 -2.33 -11.99 -8.69
CA PHE A 29 -3.60 -11.26 -8.53
C PHE A 29 -3.61 -9.85 -9.13
N TYR A 30 -2.47 -9.33 -9.59
CA TYR A 30 -2.35 -8.05 -10.25
C TYR A 30 -1.46 -8.17 -11.49
N GLU A 31 -1.97 -7.75 -12.65
CA GLU A 31 -1.38 -8.00 -13.97
C GLU A 31 -0.20 -7.08 -14.34
N GLY A 32 0.20 -6.20 -13.43
CA GLY A 32 1.35 -5.31 -13.57
C GLY A 32 2.49 -5.62 -12.59
N ASN A 33 3.32 -4.59 -12.36
CA ASN A 33 4.46 -4.64 -11.46
C ASN A 33 4.14 -4.00 -10.10
N ALA A 34 4.69 -4.56 -9.02
CA ALA A 34 4.84 -3.88 -7.75
C ALA A 34 6.26 -3.33 -7.64
N ILE A 35 6.41 -2.01 -7.55
CA ILE A 35 7.71 -1.34 -7.51
C ILE A 35 7.87 -0.65 -6.17
N GLY A 36 8.94 -0.96 -5.43
CA GLY A 36 9.19 -0.36 -4.14
C GLY A 36 10.66 -0.43 -3.70
N PRO A 37 11.01 0.09 -2.52
CA PRO A 37 10.16 0.94 -1.71
C PRO A 37 9.85 2.26 -2.43
N VAL A 38 8.64 2.80 -2.26
CA VAL A 38 8.24 4.09 -2.86
C VAL A 38 9.00 5.27 -2.26
N TYR A 39 9.19 5.24 -0.95
CA TYR A 39 9.94 6.23 -0.18
C TYR A 39 11.23 5.63 0.38
N ASP A 40 12.27 6.45 0.46
CA ASP A 40 13.59 6.08 0.96
C ASP A 40 13.57 5.72 2.45
N GLY A 41 14.64 5.03 2.88
CA GLY A 41 14.91 4.76 4.29
C GLY A 41 14.46 3.38 4.79
N TYR A 42 13.77 2.58 3.96
CA TYR A 42 13.40 1.21 4.33
C TYR A 42 14.62 0.39 4.75
N GLN A 43 14.48 -0.30 5.89
CA GLN A 43 15.49 -1.21 6.40
C GLN A 43 14.84 -2.55 6.74
N PRO A 44 15.38 -3.69 6.25
CA PRO A 44 14.89 -5.00 6.62
C PRO A 44 14.87 -5.19 8.13
N ASN A 45 13.74 -5.66 8.66
CA ASN A 45 13.55 -5.96 10.09
C ASN A 45 13.74 -4.76 11.03
N SER A 46 13.48 -3.54 10.52
CA SER A 46 13.56 -2.31 11.29
C SER A 46 12.37 -1.40 10.97
N GLU A 47 12.05 -0.53 11.92
CA GLU A 47 11.07 0.56 11.76
C GLU A 47 11.73 1.93 11.61
N SER A 48 13.07 1.99 11.54
CA SER A 48 13.82 3.26 11.44
C SER A 48 13.48 4.06 10.17
N GLY A 49 13.00 3.40 9.12
CA GLY A 49 12.51 4.02 7.89
C GLY A 49 11.01 4.23 7.86
N ALA A 50 10.28 3.83 8.90
CA ALA A 50 8.85 3.95 8.95
C ALA A 50 8.43 5.41 9.11
N HIS A 51 7.35 5.78 8.45
CA HIS A 51 6.79 7.12 8.55
C HIS A 51 5.31 7.12 8.14
N ILE A 52 4.63 8.23 8.44
CA ILE A 52 3.26 8.45 8.01
C ILE A 52 3.27 9.07 6.63
N VAL A 53 2.50 8.48 5.72
CA VAL A 53 2.31 9.00 4.36
C VAL A 53 0.86 9.32 4.13
N LYS A 54 0.61 10.30 3.29
CA LYS A 54 -0.73 10.66 2.85
C LYS A 54 -1.07 9.90 1.57
N ILE A 55 -2.30 9.40 1.53
CA ILE A 55 -2.89 8.74 0.35
C ILE A 55 -4.18 9.43 -0.04
N MET A 56 -4.44 9.50 -1.33
CA MET A 56 -5.65 10.03 -1.92
C MET A 56 -6.59 8.88 -2.28
N TYR A 57 -7.86 8.97 -1.89
CA TYR A 57 -8.90 8.00 -2.23
C TYR A 57 -10.26 8.70 -2.29
N ASN A 58 -11.16 8.29 -3.20
CA ASN A 58 -12.53 8.82 -3.29
C ASN A 58 -12.67 10.36 -3.13
N ASN A 59 -11.81 11.13 -3.81
CA ASN A 59 -11.73 12.61 -3.72
C ASN A 59 -11.45 13.19 -2.32
N THR A 60 -10.92 12.38 -1.40
CA THR A 60 -10.45 12.76 -0.07
C THR A 60 -9.06 12.15 0.18
N TYR A 61 -8.57 12.22 1.42
CA TYR A 61 -7.29 11.66 1.80
C TYR A 61 -7.30 11.05 3.21
N ALA A 62 -6.37 10.12 3.42
CA ALA A 62 -6.05 9.55 4.73
C ALA A 62 -4.54 9.51 4.94
N TYR A 63 -4.17 9.35 6.20
CA TYR A 63 -2.80 9.08 6.61
C TYR A 63 -2.68 7.59 6.94
N VAL A 64 -1.60 6.96 6.47
CA VAL A 64 -1.36 5.54 6.66
C VAL A 64 0.09 5.31 7.10
N TYR A 65 0.29 4.23 7.85
CA TYR A 65 1.62 3.76 8.18
C TYR A 65 2.30 3.25 6.91
N TYR A 66 3.57 3.61 6.76
CA TYR A 66 4.39 3.16 5.65
C TYR A 66 5.72 2.63 6.19
N ASN A 67 6.06 1.40 5.80
CA ASN A 67 7.36 0.80 6.06
C ASN A 67 7.75 -0.14 4.91
N GLY A 68 8.35 0.43 3.86
CA GLY A 68 8.80 -0.35 2.70
C GLY A 68 7.68 -0.83 1.79
N GLY A 69 6.66 0.00 1.60
CA GLY A 69 5.55 -0.25 0.68
C GLY A 69 5.92 -0.12 -0.81
N CYS A 70 5.01 -0.51 -1.70
CA CYS A 70 5.21 -0.44 -3.14
C CYS A 70 4.13 0.39 -3.84
N TYR A 71 4.37 0.77 -5.09
CA TYR A 71 3.34 1.26 -5.99
C TYR A 71 3.08 0.27 -7.13
N PHE A 72 1.91 0.38 -7.73
CA PHE A 72 1.45 -0.46 -8.82
C PHE A 72 1.70 0.23 -10.16
N ASP A 73 2.45 -0.45 -11.02
CA ASP A 73 2.69 -0.05 -12.40
C ASP A 73 1.98 -1.03 -13.34
N ASP A 74 1.03 -0.51 -14.11
CA ASP A 74 0.22 -1.32 -15.04
C ASP A 74 1.02 -1.83 -16.24
N ASN A 75 2.30 -1.41 -16.40
CA ASN A 75 3.19 -1.84 -17.48
C ASN A 75 2.58 -1.65 -18.89
N ASN A 76 1.79 -0.60 -19.07
CA ASN A 76 1.01 -0.30 -20.28
C ASN A 76 -0.01 -1.38 -20.71
N ASN A 77 -0.32 -2.34 -19.84
CA ASN A 77 -1.34 -3.34 -20.08
C ASN A 77 -2.72 -2.85 -19.61
N LYS A 78 -3.79 -3.40 -20.22
CA LYS A 78 -5.14 -3.32 -19.63
C LYS A 78 -5.18 -4.22 -18.41
N VAL A 79 -4.97 -3.64 -17.23
CA VAL A 79 -5.18 -4.35 -15.96
C VAL A 79 -6.68 -4.45 -15.69
N GLU A 80 -7.19 -5.67 -15.54
CA GLU A 80 -8.56 -5.89 -15.08
C GLU A 80 -8.72 -5.43 -13.62
N GLY A 81 -9.56 -4.46 -13.31
CA GLY A 81 -9.82 -4.01 -11.94
C GLY A 81 -9.78 -2.50 -11.77
N THR A 82 -9.73 -2.06 -10.52
CA THR A 82 -9.81 -0.65 -10.16
C THR A 82 -8.72 -0.28 -9.16
N HIS A 83 -7.97 0.77 -9.48
CA HIS A 83 -7.11 1.45 -8.51
C HIS A 83 -7.97 2.36 -7.64
N PHE A 84 -7.98 2.14 -6.32
CA PHE A 84 -8.83 2.87 -5.37
C PHE A 84 -8.07 3.89 -4.53
N ALA A 85 -6.74 3.84 -4.53
CA ALA A 85 -5.89 4.76 -3.78
C ALA A 85 -4.61 5.12 -4.53
N LEU A 86 -4.15 6.35 -4.33
CA LEU A 86 -2.91 6.90 -4.88
C LEU A 86 -2.06 7.50 -3.76
N TYR A 87 -0.74 7.45 -3.88
CA TYR A 87 0.16 8.33 -3.13
C TYR A 87 0.02 9.79 -3.60
N GLU A 88 0.53 10.76 -2.83
CA GLU A 88 0.42 12.20 -3.16
C GLU A 88 1.03 12.57 -4.53
N ASP A 89 2.04 11.82 -4.97
CA ASP A 89 2.67 11.99 -6.28
C ASP A 89 1.91 11.33 -7.45
N GLY A 90 0.73 10.78 -7.17
CA GLY A 90 -0.14 10.12 -8.15
C GLY A 90 0.19 8.65 -8.41
N LYS A 91 1.20 8.07 -7.75
CA LYS A 91 1.51 6.64 -7.89
C LYS A 91 0.41 5.78 -7.29
N LYS A 92 -0.04 4.76 -8.01
CA LYS A 92 -1.12 3.85 -7.58
C LYS A 92 -0.67 2.99 -6.41
N CYS A 93 -1.45 2.93 -5.34
CA CYS A 93 -1.06 2.23 -4.12
C CYS A 93 -2.16 1.37 -3.49
N GLY A 94 -3.37 1.38 -4.04
CA GLY A 94 -4.45 0.46 -3.68
C GLY A 94 -5.15 -0.05 -4.92
N TYR A 95 -5.34 -1.37 -5.01
CA TYR A 95 -5.96 -2.04 -6.15
C TYR A 95 -6.97 -3.08 -5.71
N THR A 96 -8.06 -3.21 -6.46
CA THR A 96 -9.08 -4.23 -6.23
C THR A 96 -9.63 -4.81 -7.53
N ARG A 97 -9.99 -6.10 -7.52
CA ARG A 97 -10.68 -6.77 -8.63
C ARG A 97 -11.56 -7.91 -8.13
N ARG A 98 -12.49 -8.36 -8.97
CA ARG A 98 -13.12 -9.67 -8.78
C ARG A 98 -12.13 -10.78 -9.18
N TYR A 99 -12.20 -11.89 -8.46
CA TYR A 99 -11.45 -13.10 -8.78
C TYR A 99 -12.27 -14.33 -8.37
N GLY A 100 -12.68 -15.12 -9.36
CA GLY A 100 -13.65 -16.19 -9.13
C GLY A 100 -14.96 -15.66 -8.54
N LYS A 101 -15.37 -16.21 -7.38
CA LYS A 101 -16.57 -15.78 -6.64
C LYS A 101 -16.29 -14.68 -5.60
N GLY A 102 -15.04 -14.24 -5.44
CA GLY A 102 -14.63 -13.28 -4.42
C GLY A 102 -14.13 -11.97 -5.00
N LYS A 103 -13.65 -11.12 -4.10
CA LYS A 103 -12.90 -9.90 -4.41
C LYS A 103 -11.53 -9.97 -3.77
N ILE A 104 -10.56 -9.38 -4.45
CA ILE A 104 -9.20 -9.22 -3.97
C ILE A 104 -8.98 -7.74 -3.74
N LEU A 105 -8.28 -7.41 -2.66
CA LEU A 105 -7.81 -6.08 -2.35
C LEU A 105 -6.33 -6.17 -2.01
N ILE A 106 -5.53 -5.35 -2.67
CA ILE A 106 -4.08 -5.31 -2.53
C ILE A 106 -3.67 -3.88 -2.24
N THR A 107 -2.86 -3.68 -1.21
CA THR A 107 -2.33 -2.37 -0.84
C THR A 107 -0.81 -2.40 -0.88
N GLY A 108 -0.25 -1.28 -1.35
CA GLY A 108 1.17 -0.99 -1.24
C GLY A 108 1.55 -0.39 0.10
N PHE A 109 0.58 0.07 0.90
CA PHE A 109 0.75 0.63 2.24
C PHE A 109 0.12 -0.28 3.30
N HIS A 110 0.30 0.09 4.56
CA HIS A 110 -0.28 -0.55 5.73
C HIS A 110 -1.39 0.35 6.30
N PHE A 111 -2.64 -0.12 6.27
CA PHE A 111 -3.79 0.61 6.84
C PHE A 111 -4.04 0.23 8.32
N GLU A 112 -3.39 -0.85 8.77
CA GLU A 112 -3.17 -1.15 10.17
C GLU A 112 -2.24 -0.11 10.82
N PHE A 113 -2.49 0.17 12.09
CA PHE A 113 -1.67 1.06 12.89
C PHE A 113 -1.68 0.56 14.33
N ASP A 114 -0.50 0.47 14.94
CA ASP A 114 -0.32 0.17 16.35
C ASP A 114 0.24 1.42 17.05
N GLU A 115 -0.59 2.05 17.87
CA GLU A 115 -0.23 3.26 18.61
C GLU A 115 0.97 3.05 19.54
N GLN A 116 1.08 1.88 20.18
CA GLN A 116 2.15 1.61 21.14
C GLN A 116 3.52 1.65 20.47
N CYS A 117 3.59 1.18 19.22
CA CYS A 117 4.83 1.15 18.45
C CYS A 117 5.04 2.45 17.66
N CYS A 118 3.98 3.04 17.11
CA CYS A 118 4.09 4.03 16.03
C CYS A 118 3.69 5.47 16.40
N SER A 119 3.29 5.74 17.65
CA SER A 119 2.89 7.10 18.08
C SER A 119 3.97 8.17 17.87
N HIS A 120 5.25 7.81 17.97
CA HIS A 120 6.38 8.70 17.72
C HIS A 120 6.42 9.26 16.27
N LEU A 121 5.79 8.57 15.32
CA LEU A 121 5.70 8.99 13.91
C LEU A 121 4.68 10.12 13.69
N LEU A 122 3.80 10.39 14.67
CA LEU A 122 2.73 11.39 14.58
C LEU A 122 3.16 12.79 15.04
N SER A 123 4.46 13.07 15.19
CA SER A 123 4.99 14.33 15.73
C SER A 123 4.44 15.63 15.13
N LYS A 124 3.86 15.58 13.91
CA LYS A 124 3.30 16.74 13.19
C LYS A 124 1.79 16.66 12.95
N LEU A 125 1.14 15.60 13.42
CA LEU A 125 -0.29 15.34 13.19
C LEU A 125 -0.99 15.17 14.54
N SER A 126 -2.21 15.69 14.63
CA SER A 126 -3.08 15.31 15.74
C SER A 126 -3.41 13.83 15.62
N TYR A 127 -3.20 13.06 16.69
CA TYR A 127 -3.57 11.65 16.75
C TYR A 127 -5.05 11.45 16.38
N ASP A 128 -5.93 12.32 16.89
CA ASP A 128 -7.37 12.24 16.62
C ASP A 128 -7.71 12.46 15.14
N ASP A 129 -7.03 13.37 14.44
CA ASP A 129 -7.23 13.60 12.99
C ASP A 129 -6.67 12.42 12.18
N PHE A 130 -5.51 11.88 12.59
CA PHE A 130 -4.93 10.68 11.99
C PHE A 130 -5.89 9.49 12.08
N GLU A 131 -6.33 9.14 13.29
CA GLU A 131 -7.20 8.00 13.54
C GLU A 131 -8.57 8.16 12.89
N SER A 132 -9.18 9.35 12.98
CA SER A 132 -10.48 9.61 12.34
C SER A 132 -10.42 9.41 10.82
N ARG A 133 -9.35 9.89 10.16
CA ARG A 133 -9.16 9.68 8.72
C ARG A 133 -8.87 8.22 8.38
N ARG A 134 -8.02 7.57 9.17
CA ARG A 134 -7.67 6.16 8.99
C ARG A 134 -8.90 5.26 9.14
N GLU A 135 -9.76 5.50 10.12
CA GLU A 135 -11.01 4.75 10.32
C GLU A 135 -11.95 4.91 9.14
N ASN A 136 -12.17 6.14 8.67
CA ASN A 136 -12.99 6.41 7.49
C ASN A 136 -12.45 5.69 6.24
N PHE A 137 -11.12 5.64 6.10
CA PHE A 137 -10.48 4.93 5.02
C PHE A 137 -10.64 3.40 5.14
N VAL A 138 -10.52 2.83 6.34
CA VAL A 138 -10.76 1.40 6.58
C VAL A 138 -12.22 1.03 6.28
N ARG A 139 -13.19 1.88 6.66
CA ARG A 139 -14.61 1.70 6.29
C ARG A 139 -14.82 1.70 4.78
N TYR A 140 -14.12 2.60 4.07
CA TYR A 140 -14.12 2.62 2.61
C TYR A 140 -13.51 1.33 2.01
N ILE A 141 -12.38 0.85 2.53
CA ILE A 141 -11.78 -0.43 2.12
C ILE A 141 -12.79 -1.58 2.27
N PHE A 142 -13.49 -1.66 3.40
CA PHE A 142 -14.48 -2.71 3.61
C PHE A 142 -15.67 -2.60 2.67
N SER A 143 -16.11 -1.39 2.32
CA SER A 143 -17.21 -1.23 1.35
C SER A 143 -16.82 -1.68 -0.07
N LEU A 144 -15.53 -1.60 -0.44
CA LEU A 144 -15.04 -2.18 -1.70
C LEU A 144 -15.16 -3.71 -1.71
N LEU A 145 -15.02 -4.36 -0.54
CA LEU A 145 -15.07 -5.81 -0.38
C LEU A 145 -16.50 -6.36 -0.25
N SER A 146 -17.44 -5.56 0.26
CA SER A 146 -18.85 -5.96 0.28
C SER A 146 -19.40 -6.13 -1.13
N ASP A 147 -20.13 -7.21 -1.38
CA ASP A 147 -20.98 -7.30 -2.57
C ASP A 147 -22.19 -6.38 -2.36
N CYS A 148 -22.57 -5.61 -3.39
CA CYS A 148 -23.86 -4.92 -3.42
C CYS A 148 -25.00 -5.93 -3.38
#